data_AF-A0A9D1DBX6-F1
#
_entry.id   AF-A0A9D1DBX6-F1
#
_cell.length_a   1.000
_cell.length_b   1.000
_cell.length_c   1.000
_cell.angle_alpha   90.00
_cell.angle_beta   90.00
_cell.angle_gamma   90.00
#
_symmetry.space_group_name_H-M   'P 1'
#
loop_
_entity.id
_entity.type
_entity.pdbx_description
1 polymer ?
#
loop_
_entity_poly.entity_id
_entity_poly.type
_entity_poly.pdbx_seq_one_letter_code
_entity_poly.pdbx_strand_id
1 'polypeptide(L)'
;MEPKEEFLALYREHITRPGSQELLDYLLHKSDFFTAPASTRFHGNYPGGLCEHSLHVYHCLTDYLSRPRAQELYRMGNYTPETVAIVALLHDICKVNCYKQSTRNVKDKQGNWQQVPWYEFEDNLPYGHGEKSVYILSGYLRLSREEAFAIRYHMGFSGTEET
;
A
#
# COMPACT_ATOMS: atom_id res chain seq x y z
N MET A 1 17.96 -6.03 -5.45
CA MET A 1 17.02 -7.03 -4.92
C MET A 1 15.71 -6.75 -5.61
N GLU A 2 14.97 -7.75 -6.08
CA GLU A 2 13.67 -7.49 -6.69
C GLU A 2 12.71 -6.95 -5.62
N PRO A 3 11.81 -5.98 -5.92
CA PRO A 3 10.92 -5.38 -4.92
C PRO A 3 10.11 -6.42 -4.12
N LYS A 4 9.64 -7.48 -4.79
CA LYS A 4 8.94 -8.57 -4.11
C LYS A 4 9.84 -9.29 -3.09
N GLU A 5 11.09 -9.56 -3.42
CA GLU A 5 12.01 -10.28 -2.53
C GLU A 5 12.31 -9.45 -1.29
N GLU A 6 12.55 -8.15 -1.47
CA GLU A 6 12.81 -7.20 -0.38
C GLU A 6 11.59 -7.07 0.54
N PHE A 7 10.39 -6.90 -0.04
CA PHE A 7 9.15 -6.87 0.73
C PHE A 7 8.99 -8.12 1.58
N LEU A 8 9.22 -9.30 1.00
CA LEU A 8 9.08 -10.57 1.71
C LEU A 8 10.13 -10.75 2.80
N ALA A 9 11.34 -10.22 2.62
CA ALA A 9 12.38 -10.22 3.66
C ALA A 9 11.96 -9.35 4.85
N LEU A 10 11.61 -8.09 4.59
CA LEU A 10 11.17 -7.14 5.62
C LEU A 10 9.90 -7.60 6.34
N TYR A 11 8.92 -8.13 5.60
CA TYR A 11 7.69 -8.67 6.18
C TYR A 11 8.00 -9.80 7.17
N ARG A 12 8.81 -10.78 6.77
CA ARG A 12 9.14 -11.95 7.61
C ARG A 12 10.03 -11.57 8.79
N GLU A 13 10.90 -10.58 8.62
CA GLU A 13 11.78 -10.10 9.68
C GLU A 13 11.00 -9.36 10.77
N HIS A 14 10.05 -8.51 10.39
CA HIS A 14 9.42 -7.58 11.32
C HIS A 14 8.00 -7.96 11.74
N ILE A 15 7.20 -8.61 10.89
CA ILE A 15 5.78 -8.89 11.14
C ILE A 15 5.60 -10.35 11.57
N THR A 16 5.68 -10.57 12.89
CA THR A 16 5.77 -11.91 13.50
C THR A 16 4.59 -12.26 14.40
N ARG A 17 3.71 -11.28 14.69
CA ARG A 17 2.53 -11.51 15.53
C ARG A 17 1.52 -12.48 14.90
N PRO A 18 0.63 -13.11 15.71
CA PRO A 18 -0.36 -14.07 15.22
C PRO A 18 -1.19 -13.53 14.05
N GLY A 19 -1.42 -14.36 13.03
CA GLY A 19 -2.13 -14.00 11.81
C GLY A 19 -1.24 -13.49 10.67
N SER A 20 0.05 -13.21 10.93
CA SER A 20 0.96 -12.70 9.89
C SER A 20 1.22 -13.71 8.78
N GLN A 21 1.27 -15.01 9.09
CA GLN A 21 1.50 -16.04 8.07
C GLN A 21 0.30 -16.20 7.13
N GLU A 22 -0.92 -16.12 7.66
CA GLU A 22 -2.16 -16.15 6.90
C GLU A 22 -2.34 -14.89 6.04
N LEU A 23 -1.96 -13.73 6.56
CA LEU A 23 -1.92 -12.49 5.78
C LEU A 23 -0.88 -12.57 4.65
N LEU A 24 0.30 -13.12 4.93
CA LEU A 24 1.33 -13.29 3.90
C LEU A 24 0.87 -14.26 2.79
N ASP A 25 0.18 -15.35 3.15
CA ASP A 25 -0.46 -16.26 2.20
C ASP A 25 -1.51 -15.53 1.34
N TYR A 26 -2.34 -14.68 1.96
CA TYR A 26 -3.30 -13.85 1.24
C TYR A 26 -2.62 -12.92 0.21
N LEU A 27 -1.54 -12.23 0.61
CA LEU A 27 -0.77 -11.34 -0.27
C LEU A 27 -0.14 -12.11 -1.44
N LEU A 28 0.37 -13.32 -1.21
CA LEU A 28 1.08 -14.12 -2.20
C LEU A 28 0.14 -14.85 -3.18
N HIS A 29 -1.02 -15.30 -2.70
CA HIS A 29 -1.81 -16.32 -3.40
C HIS A 29 -3.29 -15.97 -3.58
N LYS A 30 -3.82 -14.98 -2.85
CA LYS A 30 -5.26 -14.64 -2.87
C LYS A 30 -5.53 -13.18 -3.23
N SER A 31 -4.48 -12.48 -3.65
CA SER A 31 -4.55 -11.10 -4.11
C SER A 31 -3.54 -10.86 -5.22
N ASP A 32 -3.68 -9.72 -5.90
CA ASP A 32 -2.77 -9.25 -6.93
C ASP A 32 -1.68 -8.31 -6.40
N PHE A 33 -1.47 -8.20 -5.08
CA PHE A 33 -0.62 -7.16 -4.45
C PHE A 33 0.76 -6.99 -5.11
N PHE A 34 1.43 -8.10 -5.44
CA PHE A 34 2.77 -8.09 -6.04
C PHE A 34 2.79 -7.85 -7.55
N THR A 35 1.62 -7.76 -8.18
CA THR A 35 1.46 -7.55 -9.63
C THR A 35 0.60 -6.32 -9.95
N ALA A 36 -0.15 -5.80 -8.99
CA ALA A 36 -1.01 -4.65 -9.15
C ALA A 36 -0.19 -3.36 -9.38
N PRO A 37 -0.70 -2.42 -10.18
CA PRO A 37 -0.16 -1.07 -10.21
C PRO A 37 -0.53 -0.32 -8.92
N ALA A 38 0.21 0.73 -8.58
CA ALA A 38 -0.14 1.65 -7.49
C ALA A 38 -1.15 2.73 -7.92
N SER A 39 -1.32 2.94 -9.22
CA SER A 39 -2.18 3.99 -9.79
C SER A 39 -2.64 3.65 -11.21
N THR A 40 -3.79 4.21 -11.63
CA THR A 40 -4.22 4.16 -13.04
C THR A 40 -3.52 5.20 -13.92
N ARG A 41 -3.03 6.29 -13.32
CA ARG A 41 -2.62 7.51 -14.04
C ARG A 41 -1.31 8.13 -13.59
N PHE A 42 -0.96 7.95 -12.33
CA PHE A 42 0.21 8.58 -11.71
C PHE A 42 1.38 7.60 -11.63
N HIS A 43 2.34 7.87 -10.75
CA HIS A 43 3.50 7.01 -10.51
C HIS A 43 3.06 5.60 -10.08
N GLY A 44 3.84 4.59 -10.48
CA GLY A 44 3.56 3.19 -10.18
C GLY A 44 2.46 2.56 -11.05
N ASN A 45 2.11 3.16 -12.20
CA ASN A 45 1.10 2.62 -13.13
C ASN A 45 1.62 1.48 -14.04
N TYR A 46 2.36 0.54 -13.46
CA TYR A 46 2.92 -0.65 -14.11
C TYR A 46 2.79 -1.87 -13.21
N PRO A 47 2.89 -3.10 -13.75
CA PRO A 47 2.79 -4.31 -12.93
C PRO A 47 3.81 -4.32 -11.79
N GLY A 48 3.35 -4.58 -10.57
CA GLY A 48 4.16 -4.61 -9.35
C GLY A 48 4.41 -3.24 -8.70
N GLY A 49 3.90 -2.16 -9.29
CA GLY A 49 4.05 -0.81 -8.76
C GLY A 49 3.49 -0.62 -7.34
N LEU A 50 2.47 -1.39 -6.94
CA LEU A 50 1.91 -1.33 -5.58
C LEU A 50 2.91 -1.79 -4.52
N CYS A 51 3.56 -2.95 -4.74
CA CYS A 51 4.59 -3.46 -3.83
C CYS A 51 5.79 -2.50 -3.73
N GLU A 52 6.23 -1.95 -4.85
CA GLU A 52 7.33 -0.98 -4.88
C GLU A 52 6.94 0.32 -4.15
N HIS A 53 5.71 0.80 -4.33
CA HIS A 53 5.20 1.94 -3.58
C HIS A 53 5.24 1.72 -2.06
N SER A 54 4.77 0.56 -1.59
CA SER A 54 4.81 0.19 -0.18
C SER A 54 6.25 0.15 0.38
N LEU A 55 7.23 -0.34 -0.39
CA LEU A 55 8.64 -0.30 0.01
C LEU A 55 9.19 1.12 0.11
N HIS A 56 8.89 1.97 -0.86
CA HIS A 56 9.32 3.38 -0.81
C HIS A 56 8.77 4.08 0.43
N VAL A 57 7.50 3.84 0.78
CA VAL A 57 6.89 4.38 2.01
C VAL A 57 7.58 3.84 3.26
N TYR A 58 7.93 2.54 3.30
CA TYR A 58 8.67 1.94 4.41
C TYR A 58 10.03 2.58 4.63
N HIS A 59 10.81 2.75 3.56
CA HIS A 59 12.13 3.40 3.64
C HIS A 59 12.02 4.86 4.08
N CYS A 60 11.09 5.61 3.49
CA CYS A 60 10.87 7.01 3.86
C CYS A 60 10.43 7.16 5.32
N LEU A 61 9.55 6.28 5.80
CA LEU A 61 9.07 6.32 7.18
C LEU A 61 10.19 5.96 8.16
N THR A 62 10.97 4.92 7.86
CA THR A 62 12.11 4.50 8.68
C THR A 62 13.15 5.61 8.78
N ASP A 63 13.52 6.22 7.65
CA ASP A 63 14.43 7.36 7.60
C ASP A 63 13.89 8.56 8.38
N TYR A 64 12.60 8.86 8.27
CA TYR A 64 11.98 9.96 8.99
C TYR A 64 11.99 9.74 10.51
N LEU A 65 11.64 8.54 10.97
CA LEU A 65 11.62 8.17 12.39
C LEU A 65 13.03 8.09 13.00
N SER A 66 14.07 7.91 12.19
CA SER A 66 15.47 7.97 12.63
C SER A 66 15.94 9.39 12.99
N ARG A 67 15.23 10.43 12.57
CA ARG A 67 15.66 11.83 12.76
C ARG A 67 15.52 12.24 14.23
N PRO A 68 16.51 12.94 14.83
CA PRO A 68 16.42 13.40 16.23
C PRO A 68 15.15 14.21 16.52
N ARG A 69 14.72 15.04 15.57
CA ARG A 69 13.47 15.81 15.70
C ARG A 69 12.22 14.92 15.82
N ALA A 70 12.16 13.82 15.08
CA ALA A 70 11.05 12.88 15.18
C ALA A 70 11.06 12.15 16.53
N GLN A 71 12.24 11.75 16.98
CA GLN A 71 12.41 11.03 18.24
C GLN A 71 12.14 11.91 19.47
N GLU A 72 12.73 13.10 19.51
CA GLU A 72 12.77 13.96 20.70
C GLU A 72 11.60 14.96 20.75
N LEU A 73 11.38 15.72 19.66
CA LEU A 73 10.37 16.78 19.64
C LEU A 73 8.97 16.21 19.46
N TYR A 74 8.80 15.29 18.51
CA TYR A 74 7.50 14.65 18.23
C TYR A 74 7.26 13.39 19.07
N ARG A 75 8.26 12.97 19.86
CA ARG A 75 8.16 11.82 20.78
C ARG A 75 7.80 10.51 20.08
N MET A 76 8.27 10.32 18.85
CA MET A 76 8.01 9.14 18.01
C MET A 76 9.12 8.07 18.12
N GLY A 77 10.00 8.16 19.12
CA GLY A 77 11.11 7.22 19.30
C GLY A 77 10.71 5.83 19.81
N ASN A 78 9.44 5.61 20.17
CA ASN A 78 8.98 4.38 20.83
C ASN A 78 8.27 3.41 19.88
N TYR A 79 8.17 3.71 18.58
CA TYR A 79 7.54 2.79 17.63
C TYR A 79 8.44 1.59 17.37
N THR A 80 7.86 0.40 17.45
CA THR A 80 8.58 -0.85 17.18
C THR A 80 8.82 -1.02 15.67
N PRO A 81 9.87 -1.75 15.24
CA PRO A 81 10.06 -2.10 13.84
C PRO A 81 8.84 -2.81 13.23
N GLU A 82 8.16 -3.66 14.00
CA GLU A 82 6.93 -4.32 13.55
C GLU A 82 5.80 -3.31 13.26
N THR A 83 5.56 -2.34 14.14
CA THR A 83 4.56 -1.28 13.91
C THR A 83 4.89 -0.48 12.66
N VAL A 84 6.15 -0.08 12.47
CA VAL A 84 6.61 0.65 11.27
C VAL A 84 6.39 -0.18 10.01
N ALA A 85 6.76 -1.47 10.04
CA ALA A 85 6.54 -2.39 8.93
C ALA A 85 5.05 -2.58 8.61
N ILE A 86 4.20 -2.79 9.61
CA ILE A 86 2.75 -2.95 9.42
C ILE A 86 2.16 -1.70 8.76
N VAL A 87 2.40 -0.51 9.32
CA VAL A 87 1.76 0.70 8.80
C VAL A 87 2.30 1.07 7.42
N ALA A 88 3.60 0.92 7.15
CA ALA A 88 4.16 1.34 5.89
C ALA A 88 3.99 0.31 4.77
N LEU A 89 4.28 -0.97 5.02
CA LEU A 89 4.19 -1.99 3.97
C LEU A 89 2.74 -2.27 3.56
N LEU A 90 1.79 -2.14 4.52
CA LEU A 90 0.41 -2.59 4.35
C LEU A 90 -0.62 -1.46 4.28
N HIS A 91 -0.23 -0.18 4.34
CA HIS A 91 -1.19 0.95 4.31
C HIS A 91 -2.15 0.91 3.12
N ASP A 92 -1.64 0.52 1.95
CA ASP A 92 -2.33 0.63 0.66
C ASP A 92 -2.92 -0.72 0.18
N ILE A 93 -3.08 -1.69 1.10
CA ILE A 93 -3.66 -3.00 0.76
C ILE A 93 -5.11 -2.89 0.26
N CYS A 94 -5.80 -1.77 0.49
CA CYS A 94 -7.12 -1.51 -0.08
C CYS A 94 -7.17 -1.53 -1.60
N LYS A 95 -6.03 -1.40 -2.28
CA LYS A 95 -5.92 -1.41 -3.73
C LYS A 95 -5.88 -2.80 -4.36
N VAL A 96 -5.72 -3.85 -3.55
CA VAL A 96 -5.67 -5.21 -4.08
C VAL A 96 -6.97 -5.58 -4.76
N ASN A 97 -6.85 -6.22 -5.92
CA ASN A 97 -7.92 -6.67 -6.78
C ASN A 97 -8.85 -5.55 -7.29
N CYS A 98 -8.40 -4.28 -7.24
CA CYS A 98 -9.18 -3.13 -7.73
C CYS A 98 -8.81 -2.72 -9.16
N TYR A 99 -7.70 -3.19 -9.71
CA TYR A 99 -7.21 -2.76 -11.02
C TYR A 99 -7.48 -3.80 -12.10
N LYS A 100 -8.13 -3.37 -13.18
CA LYS A 100 -8.34 -4.19 -14.39
C LYS A 100 -7.50 -3.64 -15.53
N GLN A 101 -6.75 -4.52 -16.19
CA GLN A 101 -6.06 -4.16 -17.44
C GLN A 101 -7.10 -3.88 -18.52
N SER A 102 -6.94 -2.74 -19.19
CA SER A 102 -7.80 -2.27 -20.28
C SER A 102 -6.96 -1.57 -21.34
N THR A 103 -7.61 -1.03 -22.37
CA THR A 103 -6.96 -0.21 -23.40
C THR A 103 -7.70 1.10 -23.58
N ARG A 104 -6.98 2.16 -23.90
CA ARG A 104 -7.58 3.46 -24.24
C ARG A 104 -7.04 3.97 -25.57
N ASN A 105 -7.87 4.71 -26.28
CA ASN A 105 -7.47 5.40 -27.50
C ASN A 105 -6.81 6.74 -27.15
N VAL A 106 -5.58 6.96 -27.61
CA VAL A 106 -4.89 8.25 -27.53
C VAL A 106 -4.43 8.65 -28.92
N LYS A 107 -4.37 9.95 -29.19
CA LYS A 107 -3.79 10.45 -30.44
C LYS A 107 -2.27 10.53 -30.33
N ASP A 108 -1.57 10.04 -31.34
CA ASP A 108 -0.13 10.25 -31.50
C ASP A 108 0.18 11.72 -31.90
N LYS A 109 1.47 12.05 -32.03
CA LYS A 109 1.92 13.40 -32.42
C LYS A 109 1.49 13.78 -33.85
N GLN A 110 1.13 12.80 -34.67
CA GLN A 110 0.66 12.96 -36.04
C GLN A 110 -0.87 13.04 -36.14
N GLY A 111 -1.59 12.89 -35.02
CA GLY A 111 -3.05 12.97 -34.95
C GLY A 111 -3.78 11.65 -35.21
N ASN A 112 -3.06 10.53 -35.37
CA ASN A 112 -3.67 9.20 -35.56
C ASN A 112 -4.06 8.59 -34.21
N TRP A 113 -5.16 7.85 -34.19
CA TRP A 113 -5.58 7.12 -33.01
C TRP A 113 -4.77 5.84 -32.85
N GLN A 114 -4.21 5.63 -31.65
CA GLN A 114 -3.56 4.39 -31.24
C GLN A 114 -4.18 3.88 -29.93
N GLN A 115 -4.36 2.56 -29.83
CA GLN A 115 -4.70 1.91 -28.58
C GLN A 115 -3.45 1.72 -27.73
N VAL A 116 -3.50 2.18 -26.48
CA VAL A 116 -2.43 1.98 -25.51
C VAL A 116 -2.96 1.24 -24.28
N PRO A 117 -2.12 0.42 -23.61
CA PRO A 117 -2.49 -0.20 -22.34
C PRO A 117 -2.91 0.83 -21.29
N TRP A 118 -3.89 0.46 -20.47
CA TRP A 118 -4.47 1.28 -19.43
C TRP A 118 -4.92 0.42 -18.25
N TYR A 119 -5.11 1.05 -17.09
CA TYR A 119 -5.73 0.41 -15.93
C TYR A 119 -7.04 1.12 -15.59
N GLU A 120 -8.11 0.34 -15.48
CA GLU A 120 -9.37 0.77 -14.89
C GLU A 120 -9.38 0.45 -13.40
N PHE A 121 -9.99 1.33 -12.60
CA PHE A 121 -10.16 1.12 -11.17
C PHE A 121 -11.62 0.77 -10.89
N GLU A 122 -11.84 -0.37 -10.26
CA GLU A 122 -13.16 -0.86 -9.87
C GLU A 122 -13.07 -1.46 -8.47
N ASP A 123 -13.63 -0.78 -7.48
CA ASP A 123 -13.75 -1.30 -6.11
C ASP A 123 -15.20 -1.70 -5.84
N ASN A 124 -15.41 -2.99 -5.58
CA ASN A 124 -16.74 -3.56 -5.35
C ASN A 124 -17.14 -3.54 -3.86
N LEU A 125 -16.27 -3.06 -2.96
CA LEU A 125 -16.54 -2.99 -1.53
C LEU A 125 -17.05 -1.60 -1.13
N PRO A 126 -18.10 -1.48 -0.31
CA PRO A 126 -18.66 -0.20 0.12
C PRO A 126 -17.86 0.43 1.27
N TYR A 127 -16.53 0.44 1.15
CA TYR A 127 -15.60 1.01 2.14
C TYR A 127 -14.74 2.08 1.47
N GLY A 128 -14.39 3.13 2.22
CA GLY A 128 -13.36 4.07 1.78
C GLY A 128 -11.98 3.41 1.75
N HIS A 129 -11.03 4.01 1.03
CA HIS A 129 -9.70 3.44 0.81
C HIS A 129 -9.00 3.09 2.13
N GLY A 130 -9.03 4.00 3.11
CA GLY A 130 -8.43 3.78 4.42
C GLY A 130 -9.14 2.71 5.25
N GLU A 131 -10.48 2.78 5.31
CA GLU A 131 -11.30 1.82 6.05
C GLU A 131 -11.11 0.40 5.52
N LYS A 132 -11.02 0.25 4.19
CA LYS A 132 -10.82 -1.04 3.54
C LYS A 132 -9.49 -1.67 3.93
N SER A 133 -8.41 -0.90 3.99
CA SER A 133 -7.11 -1.40 4.46
C SER A 133 -7.21 -1.91 5.89
N VAL A 134 -7.81 -1.12 6.79
CA VAL A 134 -8.01 -1.52 8.20
C VAL A 134 -8.89 -2.77 8.30
N TYR A 135 -9.97 -2.84 7.51
CA TYR A 135 -10.90 -3.98 7.48
C TYR A 135 -10.20 -5.27 7.06
N ILE A 136 -9.47 -5.24 5.93
CA ILE A 136 -8.74 -6.40 5.42
C ILE A 136 -7.72 -6.86 6.47
N LEU A 137 -6.91 -5.93 6.99
CA LEU A 137 -5.84 -6.26 7.94
C LEU A 137 -6.38 -6.77 9.27
N SER A 138 -7.49 -6.21 9.78
CA SER A 138 -8.10 -6.65 11.04
C SER A 138 -8.64 -8.08 10.98
N GLY A 139 -8.88 -8.63 9.78
CA GLY A 139 -9.24 -10.03 9.59
C GLY A 139 -8.10 -11.01 9.88
N TYR A 140 -6.85 -10.52 9.92
CA TYR A 140 -5.66 -11.34 10.15
C TYR A 140 -4.89 -10.88 11.39
N LEU A 141 -4.63 -9.58 11.51
CA LEU A 141 -3.82 -8.98 12.57
C LEU A 141 -4.70 -8.23 13.56
N ARG A 142 -4.38 -8.36 14.86
CA ARG A 142 -4.90 -7.45 15.87
C ARG A 142 -4.12 -6.14 15.83
N LEU A 143 -4.65 -5.15 15.13
CA LEU A 143 -4.05 -3.81 15.02
C LEU A 143 -4.18 -3.03 16.33
N SER A 144 -3.13 -2.28 16.67
CA SER A 144 -3.22 -1.22 17.67
C SER A 144 -4.07 -0.06 17.14
N ARG A 145 -4.54 0.81 18.04
CA ARG A 145 -5.29 2.00 17.64
C ARG A 145 -4.45 2.94 16.76
N GLU A 146 -3.17 3.08 17.08
CA GLU A 146 -2.22 3.92 16.33
C GLU A 146 -1.95 3.33 14.94
N GLU A 147 -1.75 2.02 14.85
CA GLU A 147 -1.59 1.30 13.57
C GLU A 147 -2.83 1.49 12.69
N ALA A 148 -4.03 1.27 13.25
CA ALA A 148 -5.28 1.42 12.53
C ALA A 148 -5.51 2.86 12.04
N PHE A 149 -5.20 3.88 12.85
CA PHE A 149 -5.36 5.27 12.42
C PHE A 149 -4.32 5.71 11.39
N ALA A 150 -3.06 5.29 11.54
CA ALA A 150 -2.02 5.56 10.55
C ALA A 150 -2.41 4.97 9.19
N ILE A 151 -2.93 3.75 9.18
CA ILE A 151 -3.40 3.07 7.96
C ILE A 151 -4.68 3.74 7.43
N ARG A 152 -5.66 4.06 8.28
CA ARG A 152 -6.91 4.70 7.82
C ARG A 152 -6.64 6.04 7.13
N TYR A 153 -5.78 6.86 7.70
CA TYR A 153 -5.51 8.22 7.20
C TYR A 153 -4.29 8.29 6.27
N HIS A 154 -3.85 7.17 5.69
CA HIS A 154 -2.66 7.14 4.83
C HIS A 154 -2.78 8.01 3.56
N MET A 155 -4.00 8.22 3.07
CA MET A 155 -4.29 9.11 1.92
C MET A 155 -4.25 10.60 2.29
N GLY A 156 -3.97 10.94 3.56
CA GLY A 156 -3.93 12.31 4.07
C GLY A 156 -5.24 13.05 3.82
N PHE A 157 -5.12 14.32 3.41
CA PHE A 157 -6.24 15.24 3.15
C PHE A 157 -7.07 14.90 1.89
N SER A 158 -6.74 13.83 1.17
CA SER A 158 -7.46 13.45 -0.07
C SER A 158 -8.59 12.44 0.12
N GLY A 159 -8.81 11.98 1.35
CA GLY A 159 -9.98 11.16 1.69
C GLY A 159 -11.26 11.98 1.52
N THR A 160 -12.24 11.45 0.79
CA THR A 160 -13.54 12.10 0.54
C THR A 160 -14.46 12.12 1.77
N GLU A 161 -13.92 12.06 2.99
CA GLU A 161 -14.71 12.08 4.23
C GLU A 161 -15.13 13.49 4.69
N GLU A 162 -15.12 14.47 3.79
CA GLU A 162 -15.86 15.72 3.97
C GLU A 162 -17.01 15.79 2.95
N THR A 163 -18.16 15.24 3.32
CA THR A 163 -19.51 15.78 3.00
C THR A 163 -20.57 15.20 3.92
#